data_AF-T1B335-F1
#
_entry.id   AF-T1B335-F1
#
_cell.length_a   1.000
_cell.length_b   1.000
_cell.length_c   1.000
_cell.angle_alpha   90.00
_cell.angle_beta   90.00
_cell.angle_gamma   90.00
#
_symmetry.space_group_name_H-M   'P 1'
#
loop_
_entity.id
_entity.type
_entity.pdbx_description
1 polymer ?
#
loop_
_entity_poly.entity_id
_entity_poly.type
_entity_poly.pdbx_seq_one_letter_code
_entity_poly.pdbx_strand_id
1 'polypeptide(L)'
;MRAADETTLFRTALVLVVVYLIIIKFPSYLTIIIFAIALILDAFDGYFAVWQVSKHKVGFLRYMKATVLNDKKAHEEIVEYKHKVSETARFGPRMDIAGDRVAEYSMWVVFTYLHIIPLIILLLVIVRHSFADALMGAKGTSSKMKSAFARAVYSSNASRAVINALKFIAFAYLILVYVNNFPILVGYILVGALFTFIMLRGVAEVYESSR
;
A
#
# COMPACT_ATOMS: atom_id res chain seq x y z
N MET A 1 13.48 5.80 16.79
CA MET A 1 12.54 4.70 16.47
C MET A 1 13.26 3.74 15.53
N ARG A 2 12.63 2.69 14.97
CA ARG A 2 13.29 1.94 13.88
C ARG A 2 13.25 2.81 12.62
N ALA A 3 14.27 2.71 11.76
CA ALA A 3 14.31 3.49 10.52
C ALA A 3 13.08 3.20 9.61
N ALA A 4 12.56 1.98 9.66
CA ALA A 4 11.32 1.60 8.98
C ALA A 4 10.11 2.40 9.50
N ASP A 5 9.96 2.52 10.82
CA ASP A 5 8.85 3.24 11.45
C ASP A 5 8.87 4.74 11.11
N GLU A 6 10.06 5.33 11.09
CA GLU A 6 10.28 6.73 10.70
C GLU A 6 9.94 6.96 9.22
N THR A 7 10.26 5.99 8.36
CA THR A 7 9.90 6.03 6.93
C THR A 7 8.37 5.98 6.75
N THR A 8 7.67 5.11 7.48
CA THR A 8 6.21 5.00 7.44
C THR A 8 5.54 6.32 7.85
N LEU A 9 6.02 6.97 8.93
CA LEU A 9 5.48 8.25 9.39
C LEU A 9 5.76 9.37 8.41
N PHE A 10 6.99 9.46 7.88
CA PHE A 10 7.37 10.47 6.91
C PHE A 10 6.54 10.36 5.62
N ARG A 11 6.37 9.13 5.11
CA ARG A 11 5.46 8.82 3.99
C ARG A 11 4.04 9.30 4.28
N THR A 12 3.51 8.99 5.46
CA THR A 12 2.15 9.36 5.83
C THR A 12 1.98 10.89 5.85
N ALA A 13 2.97 11.61 6.39
CA ALA A 13 2.98 13.07 6.36
C ALA A 13 3.05 13.63 4.92
N LEU A 14 3.86 13.02 4.04
CA LEU A 14 3.89 13.39 2.62
C LEU A 14 2.53 13.22 1.93
N VAL A 15 1.77 12.18 2.25
CA VAL A 15 0.41 12.00 1.69
C VAL A 15 -0.53 13.11 2.16
N LEU A 16 -0.42 13.55 3.42
CA LEU A 16 -1.21 14.71 3.89
C LEU A 16 -0.81 16.00 3.18
N VAL A 17 0.47 16.20 2.89
CA VAL A 17 0.95 17.30 2.04
C VAL A 17 0.33 17.19 0.65
N VAL A 18 0.33 16.00 0.03
CA VAL A 18 -0.32 15.76 -1.27
C VAL A 18 -1.80 16.15 -1.22
N VAL A 19 -2.54 15.73 -0.19
CA VAL A 19 -3.95 16.11 -0.02
C VAL A 19 -4.12 17.62 0.03
N TYR A 20 -3.28 18.32 0.80
CA TYR A 20 -3.31 19.78 0.87
C TYR A 20 -3.02 20.43 -0.49
N LEU A 21 -2.00 19.94 -1.22
CA LEU A 21 -1.64 20.40 -2.56
C LEU A 21 -2.79 20.18 -3.57
N ILE A 22 -3.52 19.08 -3.46
CA ILE A 22 -4.71 18.82 -4.27
C ILE A 22 -5.76 19.90 -3.98
N ILE A 23 -6.10 20.15 -2.71
CA ILE A 23 -7.16 21.11 -2.32
C ILE A 23 -6.88 22.51 -2.88
N ILE A 24 -5.64 22.99 -2.78
CA ILE A 24 -5.24 24.32 -3.29
C ILE A 24 -5.01 24.37 -4.80
N LYS A 25 -5.26 23.25 -5.52
CA LYS A 25 -5.01 23.10 -6.97
C LYS A 25 -3.57 23.42 -7.38
N PHE A 26 -2.60 22.97 -6.58
CA PHE A 26 -1.18 23.06 -6.93
C PHE A 26 -0.89 22.29 -8.23
N PRO A 27 0.12 22.68 -9.04
CA PRO A 27 0.40 22.04 -10.31
C PRO A 27 0.45 20.51 -10.23
N SER A 28 -0.45 19.87 -10.98
CA SER A 28 -0.74 18.44 -10.87
C SER A 28 0.49 17.56 -11.07
N TYR A 29 1.39 17.91 -11.99
CA TYR A 29 2.60 17.14 -12.24
C TYR A 29 3.51 17.06 -11.01
N LEU A 30 3.70 18.16 -10.26
CA LEU A 30 4.47 18.16 -9.01
C LEU A 30 3.74 17.36 -7.94
N THR A 31 2.42 17.56 -7.80
CA THR A 31 1.61 16.83 -6.84
C THR A 31 1.67 15.31 -7.08
N ILE A 32 1.60 14.88 -8.34
CA ILE A 32 1.71 13.47 -8.76
C ILE A 32 3.11 12.94 -8.50
N ILE A 33 4.17 13.71 -8.73
CA ILE A 33 5.56 13.31 -8.43
C ILE A 33 5.73 13.10 -6.92
N ILE A 34 5.26 14.03 -6.09
CA ILE A 34 5.33 13.91 -4.63
C ILE A 34 4.52 12.70 -4.15
N PHE A 35 3.34 12.47 -4.73
CA PHE A 35 2.53 11.30 -4.46
C PHE A 35 3.23 9.99 -4.86
N ALA A 36 3.87 9.96 -6.03
CA ALA A 36 4.67 8.81 -6.47
C ALA A 36 5.83 8.53 -5.49
N ILE A 37 6.52 9.57 -5.03
CA ILE A 37 7.58 9.44 -4.02
C ILE A 37 7.01 8.84 -2.73
N ALA A 38 5.85 9.32 -2.26
CA ALA A 38 5.21 8.77 -1.07
C ALA A 38 4.89 7.27 -1.22
N LEU A 39 4.32 6.85 -2.36
CA LEU A 39 4.03 5.43 -2.60
C LEU A 39 5.29 4.58 -2.77
N ILE A 40 6.37 5.14 -3.32
CA ILE A 40 7.64 4.41 -3.47
C ILE A 40 8.31 4.22 -2.10
N LEU A 41 8.24 5.22 -1.21
CA LEU A 41 8.79 5.13 0.15
C LEU A 41 8.19 4.00 0.97
N ASP A 42 6.96 3.56 0.64
CA ASP A 42 6.38 2.34 1.18
C ASP A 42 7.33 1.15 1.00
N ALA A 43 7.78 0.88 -0.22
CA ALA A 43 8.64 -0.27 -0.52
C ALA A 43 10.01 -0.22 0.18
N PHE A 44 10.44 0.95 0.65
CA PHE A 44 11.71 1.13 1.36
C PHE A 44 11.64 0.69 2.83
N ASP A 45 10.46 0.61 3.43
CA ASP A 45 10.29 0.26 4.84
C ASP A 45 10.86 -1.14 5.17
N GLY A 46 10.58 -2.13 4.32
CA GLY A 46 10.98 -3.51 4.44
C GLY A 46 12.45 -3.70 4.07
N TYR A 47 12.97 -2.87 3.16
CA TYR A 47 14.40 -2.78 2.89
C TYR A 47 15.14 -2.26 4.13
N PHE A 48 14.72 -1.14 4.70
CA PHE A 48 15.37 -0.56 5.88
C PHE A 48 15.27 -1.48 7.11
N ALA A 49 14.16 -2.20 7.27
CA ALA A 49 14.03 -3.20 8.32
C ALA A 49 15.09 -4.32 8.21
N VAL A 50 15.31 -4.85 7.00
CA VAL A 50 16.34 -5.88 6.74
C VAL A 50 17.75 -5.29 6.83
N TRP A 51 17.95 -4.06 6.34
CA TRP A 51 19.23 -3.36 6.37
C TRP A 51 19.72 -3.11 7.80
N GLN A 52 18.82 -2.68 8.69
CA GLN A 52 19.13 -2.44 10.10
C GLN A 52 19.49 -3.74 10.83
N VAL A 53 18.72 -4.82 10.63
CA VAL A 53 18.98 -6.12 11.27
C VAL A 53 20.20 -6.83 10.70
N SER A 54 20.50 -6.64 9.42
CA SER A 54 21.71 -7.20 8.78
C SER A 54 23.00 -6.44 9.12
N LYS A 55 22.94 -5.41 10.00
CA LYS A 55 24.06 -4.51 10.29
C LYS A 55 24.69 -3.96 9.01
N HIS A 56 23.86 -3.49 8.08
CA HIS A 56 24.28 -2.84 6.83
C HIS A 56 24.97 -3.77 5.81
N LYS A 57 24.91 -5.09 5.99
CA LYS A 57 25.52 -6.08 5.07
C LYS A 57 24.73 -6.27 3.77
N VAL A 58 23.41 -6.09 3.81
CA VAL A 58 22.53 -6.27 2.65
C VAL A 58 22.27 -4.92 1.98
N GLY A 59 22.88 -4.69 0.82
CA GLY A 59 22.61 -3.50 0.01
C GLY A 59 21.30 -3.57 -0.78
N PHE A 60 20.78 -2.42 -1.21
CA PHE A 60 19.50 -2.28 -1.94
C PHE A 60 19.41 -3.15 -3.20
N LEU A 61 20.48 -3.19 -4.01
CA LEU A 61 20.51 -4.02 -5.23
C LEU A 61 20.36 -5.52 -4.93
N ARG A 62 20.95 -5.98 -3.82
CA ARG A 62 20.85 -7.38 -3.38
C ARG A 62 19.45 -7.67 -2.83
N TYR A 63 18.86 -6.70 -2.14
CA TYR A 63 17.45 -6.76 -1.72
C TYR A 63 16.51 -6.90 -2.92
N MET A 64 16.64 -6.02 -3.90
CA MET A 64 15.84 -6.07 -5.13
C MET A 64 16.04 -7.37 -5.93
N LYS A 65 17.27 -7.89 -5.99
CA LYS A 65 17.53 -9.19 -6.66
C LYS A 65 16.77 -10.35 -6.01
N ALA A 66 16.69 -10.35 -4.68
CA ALA A 66 15.99 -11.38 -3.92
C ALA A 66 14.45 -11.28 -3.98
N THR A 67 13.90 -10.08 -4.03
CA THR A 67 12.44 -9.86 -4.04
C THR A 67 11.83 -9.78 -5.45
N VAL A 68 12.57 -9.27 -6.43
CA VAL A 68 12.08 -9.01 -7.80
C VAL A 68 12.65 -9.97 -8.82
N LEU A 69 13.96 -10.25 -8.77
CA LEU A 69 14.65 -11.09 -9.77
C LEU A 69 14.69 -12.58 -9.41
N ASN A 70 14.02 -12.98 -8.33
CA ASN A 70 13.84 -14.37 -7.90
C ASN A 70 15.16 -15.16 -7.77
N ASP A 71 16.25 -14.48 -7.42
CA ASP A 71 17.55 -15.10 -7.16
C ASP A 71 17.46 -15.92 -5.86
N LYS A 72 17.51 -17.25 -5.99
CA LYS A 72 17.32 -18.19 -4.87
C LYS A 72 18.29 -17.95 -3.72
N LYS A 73 19.56 -17.66 -4.00
CA LYS A 73 20.58 -17.47 -2.94
C LYS A 73 20.35 -16.18 -2.16
N ALA A 74 20.04 -15.09 -2.87
CA ALA A 74 19.72 -13.82 -2.24
C ALA A 74 18.37 -13.88 -1.50
N HIS A 75 17.42 -14.69 -2.01
CA HIS A 75 16.12 -14.90 -1.37
C HIS A 75 16.23 -15.59 -0.02
N GLU A 76 16.99 -16.70 0.07
CA GLU A 76 17.22 -17.42 1.33
C GLU A 76 17.86 -16.53 2.40
N GLU A 77 18.89 -15.77 2.03
CA GLU A 77 19.57 -14.82 2.93
C GLU A 77 18.60 -13.75 3.48
N ILE A 78 17.73 -13.19 2.63
CA ILE A 78 16.78 -12.15 3.06
C ILE A 78 15.63 -12.73 3.88
N VAL A 79 15.19 -13.95 3.58
CA VAL A 79 14.18 -14.64 4.40
C VAL A 79 14.70 -14.80 5.83
N GLU A 80 15.96 -15.19 6.02
CA GLU A 80 16.57 -15.30 7.35
C GLU A 80 16.55 -13.96 8.11
N TYR A 81 16.93 -12.86 7.46
CA TYR A 81 16.86 -11.53 8.08
C TYR A 81 15.43 -11.07 8.34
N LYS A 82 14.47 -11.39 7.46
CA LYS A 82 13.04 -11.09 7.69
C LYS A 82 12.47 -11.85 8.87
N HIS A 83 12.91 -13.08 9.11
CA HIS A 83 12.59 -13.84 10.33
C HIS A 83 13.14 -13.14 11.58
N LYS A 84 14.40 -12.71 11.57
CA LYS A 84 14.98 -11.94 12.68
C LYS A 84 14.27 -10.59 12.91
N VAL A 85 13.81 -9.94 11.84
CA VAL A 85 12.99 -8.72 11.92
C VAL A 85 11.64 -8.98 12.60
N SER A 86 10.96 -10.08 12.27
CA SER A 86 9.64 -10.37 12.83
C SER A 86 9.70 -10.77 14.31
N GLU A 87 10.79 -11.38 14.76
CA GLU A 87 11.05 -11.69 16.17
C GLU A 87 11.32 -10.43 17.00
N THR A 88 12.08 -9.49 16.44
CA THR A 88 12.53 -8.28 17.15
C THR A 88 11.53 -7.13 17.14
N ALA A 89 10.62 -7.08 16.16
CA ALA A 89 9.76 -5.92 15.94
C ALA A 89 8.29 -6.28 15.73
N ARG A 90 7.63 -6.65 16.83
CA ARG A 90 6.20 -6.98 16.86
C ARG A 90 5.28 -5.81 16.47
N PHE A 91 5.73 -4.57 16.67
CA PHE A 91 4.93 -3.36 16.42
C PHE A 91 5.08 -2.78 15.00
N GLY A 92 6.23 -2.98 14.35
CA GLY A 92 6.52 -2.39 13.03
C GLY A 92 5.46 -2.73 11.97
N PRO A 93 5.14 -4.03 11.75
CA PRO A 93 4.13 -4.42 10.76
C PRO A 93 2.74 -3.83 11.01
N ARG A 94 2.37 -3.55 12.27
CA ARG A 94 1.07 -2.93 12.59
C ARG A 94 1.07 -1.44 12.27
N MET A 95 2.18 -0.76 12.51
CA MET A 95 2.33 0.66 12.13
C MET A 95 2.36 0.84 10.63
N ASP A 96 2.98 -0.08 9.90
CA ASP A 96 2.98 -0.07 8.44
C ASP A 96 1.55 -0.17 7.87
N ILE A 97 0.77 -1.16 8.34
CA ILE A 97 -0.66 -1.30 7.98
C ILE A 97 -1.42 -0.01 8.33
N ALA A 98 -1.21 0.57 9.51
CA ALA A 98 -1.87 1.81 9.89
C ALA A 98 -1.51 2.97 8.94
N GLY A 99 -0.23 3.11 8.58
CA GLY A 99 0.24 4.09 7.61
C GLY A 99 -0.39 3.91 6.22
N ASP A 100 -0.50 2.67 5.75
CA ASP A 100 -1.19 2.34 4.50
C ASP A 100 -2.65 2.77 4.51
N ARG A 101 -3.36 2.52 5.62
CA ARG A 101 -4.76 2.92 5.78
C ARG A 101 -4.91 4.43 5.81
N VAL A 102 -4.05 5.15 6.54
CA VAL A 102 -4.09 6.61 6.56
C VAL A 102 -3.82 7.18 5.17
N ALA A 103 -2.79 6.69 4.48
CA ALA A 103 -2.44 7.14 3.14
C ALA A 103 -3.61 6.93 2.16
N GLU A 104 -4.20 5.75 2.17
CA GLU A 104 -5.31 5.41 1.27
C GLU A 104 -6.61 6.17 1.62
N TYR A 105 -7.01 6.20 2.89
CA TYR A 105 -8.20 6.94 3.31
C TYR A 105 -8.07 8.43 3.04
N SER A 106 -6.90 9.03 3.22
CA SER A 106 -6.66 10.44 2.91
C SER A 106 -7.02 10.76 1.46
N MET A 107 -6.64 9.88 0.52
CA MET A 107 -6.95 10.03 -0.90
C MET A 107 -8.45 9.81 -1.20
N TRP A 108 -9.08 8.77 -0.63
CA TRP A 108 -10.52 8.56 -0.80
C TRP A 108 -11.35 9.71 -0.22
N VAL A 109 -10.98 10.20 0.96
CA VAL A 109 -11.64 11.31 1.66
C VAL A 109 -11.53 12.60 0.86
N VAL A 110 -10.34 12.98 0.38
CA VAL A 110 -10.19 14.23 -0.38
C VAL A 110 -11.03 14.21 -1.65
N PHE A 111 -11.04 13.11 -2.41
CA PHE A 111 -11.85 13.04 -3.63
C PHE A 111 -13.35 12.90 -3.38
N THR A 112 -13.75 12.38 -2.21
CA THR A 112 -15.14 12.41 -1.77
C THR A 112 -15.56 13.84 -1.38
N TYR A 113 -14.73 14.54 -0.60
CA TYR A 113 -14.94 15.94 -0.21
C TYR A 113 -15.03 16.87 -1.42
N LEU A 114 -14.22 16.61 -2.45
CA LEU A 114 -14.26 17.35 -3.72
C LEU A 114 -15.42 16.93 -4.64
N HIS A 115 -16.35 16.09 -4.16
CA HIS A 115 -17.52 15.60 -4.89
C HIS A 115 -17.19 14.84 -6.19
N ILE A 116 -15.98 14.31 -6.30
CA ILE A 116 -15.56 13.48 -7.44
C ILE A 116 -16.01 12.04 -7.21
N ILE A 117 -15.77 11.50 -6.01
CA ILE A 117 -16.14 10.12 -5.66
C ILE A 117 -17.39 10.13 -4.77
N PRO A 118 -18.39 9.27 -5.05
CA PRO A 118 -19.56 9.13 -4.16
C PRO A 118 -19.18 8.61 -2.76
N LEU A 119 -19.78 9.19 -1.73
CA LEU A 119 -19.53 8.83 -0.32
C LEU A 119 -19.66 7.33 -0.03
N ILE A 120 -20.59 6.64 -0.71
CA ILE A 120 -20.80 5.20 -0.52
C ILE A 120 -19.55 4.38 -0.84
N ILE A 121 -18.73 4.79 -1.82
CA ILE A 121 -17.48 4.09 -2.18
C ILE A 121 -16.47 4.18 -1.04
N LEU A 122 -16.28 5.38 -0.45
CA LEU A 122 -15.41 5.58 0.71
C LEU A 122 -15.85 4.70 1.89
N LEU A 123 -17.14 4.68 2.20
CA LEU A 123 -17.68 3.89 3.31
C LEU A 123 -17.44 2.38 3.10
N LEU A 124 -17.69 1.87 1.89
CA LEU A 124 -17.45 0.46 1.56
C LEU A 124 -15.96 0.09 1.69
N VAL A 125 -15.06 0.97 1.26
CA VAL A 125 -13.61 0.77 1.41
C VAL A 125 -13.21 0.74 2.89
N ILE A 126 -13.71 1.65 3.72
CA ILE A 126 -13.45 1.67 5.17
C ILE A 126 -13.94 0.38 5.81
N VAL A 127 -15.20 0.03 5.59
CA VAL A 127 -15.81 -1.18 6.16
C VAL A 127 -14.99 -2.41 5.79
N ARG A 128 -14.70 -2.60 4.49
CA ARG A 128 -13.90 -3.74 4.04
C ARG A 128 -12.55 -3.81 4.73
N HIS A 129 -11.82 -2.70 4.82
CA HIS A 129 -10.49 -2.68 5.44
C HIS A 129 -10.57 -2.98 6.93
N SER A 130 -11.49 -2.35 7.66
CA SER A 130 -11.67 -2.57 9.09
C SER A 130 -11.96 -4.04 9.42
N PHE A 131 -12.89 -4.68 8.69
CA PHE A 131 -13.21 -6.08 8.91
C PHE A 131 -12.07 -7.01 8.50
N ALA A 132 -11.47 -6.80 7.33
CA ALA A 132 -10.35 -7.64 6.88
C ALA A 132 -9.14 -7.56 7.80
N ASP A 133 -8.75 -6.35 8.22
CA ASP A 133 -7.60 -6.13 9.10
C ASP A 133 -7.85 -6.72 10.49
N ALA A 134 -9.06 -6.60 11.03
CA ALA A 134 -9.43 -7.20 12.31
C ALA A 134 -9.36 -8.74 12.26
N LEU A 135 -9.91 -9.34 11.20
CA LEU A 135 -9.90 -10.79 11.00
C LEU A 135 -8.48 -11.33 10.82
N MET A 136 -7.62 -10.63 10.07
CA MET A 136 -6.22 -10.98 9.95
C MET A 136 -5.47 -10.80 11.28
N GLY A 137 -5.68 -9.67 11.97
CA GLY A 137 -5.06 -9.40 13.26
C GLY A 137 -5.33 -10.51 14.30
N ALA A 138 -6.52 -11.14 14.24
CA ALA A 138 -6.88 -12.27 15.10
C ALA A 138 -6.18 -13.60 14.71
N LYS A 139 -5.96 -13.87 13.42
CA LYS A 139 -5.34 -15.13 12.94
C LYS A 139 -3.82 -15.08 12.75
N GLY A 140 -3.21 -13.90 12.68
CA GLY A 140 -1.78 -13.72 12.36
C GLY A 140 -1.54 -13.02 11.02
N THR A 141 -0.29 -13.03 10.53
CA THR A 141 0.08 -12.19 9.37
C THR A 141 -0.53 -12.67 8.05
N SER A 142 -0.92 -11.71 7.19
CA SER A 142 -1.55 -11.94 5.87
C SER A 142 -0.65 -12.62 4.83
N SER A 143 0.63 -12.80 5.15
CA SER A 143 1.67 -13.35 4.28
C SER A 143 1.66 -14.88 4.17
N LYS A 144 0.83 -15.59 4.95
CA LYS A 144 0.74 -17.07 4.95
C LYS A 144 -0.63 -17.60 4.56
N MET A 145 -1.20 -17.06 3.48
CA MET A 145 -2.46 -17.57 2.92
C MET A 145 -2.29 -18.98 2.33
N LYS A 146 -3.17 -19.91 2.68
CA LYS A 146 -3.14 -21.33 2.27
C LYS A 146 -3.96 -21.56 1.01
N SER A 147 -5.10 -20.88 0.84
CA SER A 147 -5.95 -21.11 -0.34
C SER A 147 -5.31 -20.62 -1.65
N ALA A 148 -5.53 -21.34 -2.75
CA ALA A 148 -5.02 -20.95 -4.07
C ALA A 148 -5.59 -19.61 -4.54
N PHE A 149 -6.87 -19.37 -4.25
CA PHE A 149 -7.55 -18.10 -4.54
C PHE A 149 -6.93 -16.93 -3.77
N ALA A 150 -6.77 -17.04 -2.45
CA ALA A 150 -6.18 -15.96 -1.66
C ALA A 150 -4.69 -15.74 -2.00
N ARG A 151 -3.95 -16.81 -2.32
CA ARG A 151 -2.57 -16.66 -2.81
C ARG A 151 -2.47 -15.89 -4.13
N ALA A 152 -3.31 -16.24 -5.11
CA ALA A 152 -3.30 -15.57 -6.41
C ALA A 152 -3.71 -14.10 -6.29
N VAL A 153 -4.83 -13.83 -5.60
CA VAL A 153 -5.46 -12.51 -5.54
C VAL A 153 -4.81 -11.58 -4.52
N TYR A 154 -4.16 -12.09 -3.48
CA TYR A 154 -3.63 -11.26 -2.40
C TYR A 154 -2.14 -11.42 -2.10
N SER A 155 -1.64 -12.66 -1.98
CA SER A 155 -0.28 -12.88 -1.49
C SER A 155 0.80 -12.82 -2.59
N SER A 156 0.42 -12.95 -3.85
CA SER A 156 1.36 -12.93 -4.98
C SER A 156 2.02 -11.56 -5.14
N ASN A 157 3.33 -11.54 -5.44
CA ASN A 157 4.07 -10.29 -5.73
C ASN A 157 3.43 -9.54 -6.91
N ALA A 158 2.92 -10.27 -7.90
CA ALA A 158 2.21 -9.69 -9.03
C ALA A 158 0.93 -8.96 -8.59
N SER A 159 0.07 -9.57 -7.76
CA SER A 159 -1.13 -8.87 -7.28
C SER A 159 -0.79 -7.62 -6.46
N ARG A 160 0.22 -7.70 -5.59
CA ARG A 160 0.71 -6.55 -4.81
C ARG A 160 1.26 -5.43 -5.68
N ALA A 161 1.94 -5.75 -6.78
CA ALA A 161 2.39 -4.75 -7.74
C ALA A 161 1.19 -4.14 -8.48
N VAL A 162 0.23 -4.96 -8.93
CA VAL A 162 -0.95 -4.52 -9.69
C VAL A 162 -1.80 -3.56 -8.86
N ILE A 163 -2.11 -3.86 -7.61
CA ILE A 163 -2.92 -2.96 -6.77
C ILE A 163 -2.20 -1.65 -6.44
N ASN A 164 -0.89 -1.68 -6.19
CA ASN A 164 -0.14 -0.45 -5.93
C ASN A 164 -0.07 0.43 -7.19
N ALA A 165 0.15 -0.18 -8.36
CA ALA A 165 0.11 0.51 -9.64
C ALA A 165 -1.28 1.08 -9.95
N LEU A 166 -2.34 0.28 -9.77
CA LEU A 166 -3.73 0.69 -10.02
C LEU A 166 -4.14 1.84 -9.08
N LYS A 167 -3.73 1.77 -7.81
CA LYS A 167 -3.94 2.84 -6.82
C LYS A 167 -3.25 4.14 -7.27
N PHE A 168 -1.98 4.05 -7.65
CA PHE A 168 -1.23 5.20 -8.17
C PHE A 168 -1.92 5.80 -9.40
N ILE A 169 -2.21 4.99 -10.41
CA ILE A 169 -2.82 5.43 -11.68
C ILE A 169 -4.18 6.06 -11.43
N ALA A 170 -5.04 5.42 -10.64
CA ALA A 170 -6.37 5.93 -10.35
C ALA A 170 -6.31 7.29 -9.64
N PHE A 171 -5.57 7.39 -8.53
CA PHE A 171 -5.49 8.65 -7.79
C PHE A 171 -4.74 9.74 -8.55
N ALA A 172 -3.66 9.42 -9.25
CA ALA A 172 -2.96 10.39 -10.11
C ALA A 172 -3.90 10.94 -11.20
N TYR A 173 -4.73 10.07 -11.81
CA TYR A 173 -5.73 10.51 -12.77
C TYR A 173 -6.79 11.42 -12.13
N LEU A 174 -7.26 11.10 -10.92
CA LEU A 174 -8.20 11.97 -10.21
C LEU A 174 -7.60 13.34 -9.85
N ILE A 175 -6.29 13.42 -9.58
CA ILE A 175 -5.58 14.70 -9.45
C ILE A 175 -5.69 15.50 -10.75
N LEU A 176 -5.46 14.86 -11.91
CA LEU A 176 -5.61 15.50 -13.22
C LEU A 176 -7.06 15.93 -13.51
N VAL A 177 -8.04 15.13 -13.10
CA VAL A 177 -9.47 15.48 -13.21
C VAL A 177 -9.75 16.76 -12.42
N TYR A 178 -9.31 16.84 -11.16
CA TYR A 178 -9.61 17.98 -10.30
C TYR A 178 -8.83 19.25 -10.67
N VAL A 179 -7.54 19.13 -10.98
CA VAL A 179 -6.64 20.27 -11.20
C VAL A 179 -6.67 20.75 -12.65
N ASN A 180 -6.72 19.82 -13.61
CA ASN A 180 -6.62 20.12 -15.05
C ASN A 180 -7.90 19.84 -15.84
N ASN A 181 -9.01 19.46 -15.19
CA ASN A 181 -10.29 19.17 -15.83
C ASN A 181 -10.22 18.02 -16.86
N PHE A 182 -9.43 16.99 -16.57
CA PHE A 182 -9.41 15.78 -17.39
C PHE A 182 -10.78 15.06 -17.41
N PRO A 183 -11.07 14.25 -18.44
CA PRO A 183 -12.36 13.57 -18.57
C PRO A 183 -12.70 12.67 -17.37
N ILE A 184 -13.77 13.00 -16.65
CA ILE A 184 -14.16 12.30 -15.42
C ILE A 184 -14.53 10.82 -15.65
N LEU A 185 -15.02 10.48 -16.84
CA LEU A 185 -15.42 9.11 -17.19
C LEU A 185 -14.27 8.10 -17.02
N VAL A 186 -13.06 8.48 -17.45
CA VAL A 186 -11.86 7.63 -17.30
C VAL A 186 -11.52 7.49 -15.82
N GLY A 187 -11.68 8.55 -15.04
CA GLY A 187 -11.52 8.52 -13.58
C GLY A 187 -12.46 7.51 -12.93
N TYR A 188 -13.74 7.47 -13.34
CA TYR A 188 -14.71 6.50 -12.83
C TYR A 188 -14.40 5.05 -13.21
N ILE A 189 -13.90 4.81 -14.43
CA ILE A 189 -13.44 3.47 -14.83
C ILE A 189 -12.28 3.02 -13.94
N LEU A 190 -11.29 3.89 -13.72
CA LEU A 190 -10.13 3.59 -12.87
C LEU A 190 -10.53 3.38 -11.40
N VAL A 191 -11.42 4.22 -10.86
CA VAL A 191 -11.97 4.06 -9.50
C VAL A 191 -12.75 2.76 -9.37
N GLY A 192 -13.58 2.41 -10.37
CA GLY A 192 -14.34 1.16 -10.39
C GLY A 192 -13.43 -0.06 -10.43
N ALA A 193 -12.37 -0.03 -11.24
CA ALA A 193 -11.36 -1.08 -11.28
C ALA A 193 -10.62 -1.23 -9.94
N LEU A 194 -10.16 -0.10 -9.37
CA LEU A 194 -9.48 -0.07 -8.07
C LEU A 194 -10.38 -0.62 -6.96
N PHE A 195 -11.62 -0.12 -6.88
CA PHE A 195 -12.62 -0.56 -5.92
C PHE A 195 -12.89 -2.06 -6.02
N THR A 196 -13.10 -2.57 -7.24
CA THR A 196 -13.34 -3.99 -7.48
C THR A 196 -12.16 -4.84 -6.99
N PHE A 197 -10.93 -4.43 -7.28
CA PHE A 197 -9.74 -5.15 -6.82
C PHE A 197 -9.60 -5.14 -5.29
N ILE A 198 -9.88 -4.00 -4.65
CA ILE A 198 -9.89 -3.87 -3.18
C ILE A 198 -10.94 -4.82 -2.58
N MET A 199 -12.15 -4.85 -3.13
CA MET A 199 -13.22 -5.75 -2.66
C MET A 199 -12.86 -7.22 -2.83
N LEU A 200 -12.34 -7.62 -4.00
CA LEU A 200 -11.90 -8.99 -4.27
C LEU A 200 -10.81 -9.46 -3.29
N ARG A 201 -9.84 -8.59 -2.99
CA ARG A 201 -8.83 -8.85 -1.98
C ARG A 201 -9.43 -9.01 -0.59
N GLY A 202 -10.46 -8.23 -0.25
CA GLY A 202 -11.18 -8.36 1.02
C GLY A 202 -11.90 -9.69 1.16
N VAL A 203 -12.60 -10.11 0.10
CA VAL A 203 -13.25 -11.42 0.06
C VAL A 203 -12.24 -12.54 0.25
N ALA A 204 -11.05 -12.44 -0.37
CA ALA A 204 -9.98 -13.42 -0.19
C ALA A 204 -9.48 -13.50 1.26
N GLU A 205 -9.30 -12.37 1.94
CA GLU A 205 -8.90 -12.34 3.35
C GLU A 205 -9.98 -12.90 4.27
N VAL A 206 -11.24 -12.50 4.08
CA VAL A 206 -12.37 -13.00 4.87
C VAL A 206 -12.52 -14.51 4.70
N TYR A 207 -12.45 -14.99 3.46
CA TYR A 207 -12.52 -16.43 3.15
C TYR A 207 -11.42 -17.21 3.88
N GLU A 208 -10.17 -16.74 3.84
CA GLU A 208 -9.07 -17.37 4.56
C GLU A 208 -9.25 -17.28 6.10
N SER A 209 -9.84 -16.18 6.59
CA SER A 209 -10.14 -16.00 8.00
C SER A 209 -11.29 -16.88 8.52
N SER A 210 -12.15 -17.38 7.65
CA SER A 210 -13.26 -18.25 8.02
C SER A 210 -12.91 -19.74 8.10
N ARG A 211 -11.71 -20.13 7.63
CA ARG A 211 -11.29 -21.53 7.47
C ARG A 211 -10.14 -21.96 8.38
#